data_AF-A0A3C1P585-F1
#
_entry.id   AF-A0A3C1P585-F1
#
_cell.length_a   1.000
_cell.length_b   1.000
_cell.length_c   1.000
_cell.angle_alpha   90.00
_cell.angle_beta   90.00
_cell.angle_gamma   90.00
#
_symmetry.space_group_name_H-M   'P 1'
#
loop_
_entity.id
_entity.type
_entity.pdbx_description
1 polymer ?
#
loop_
_entity_poly.entity_id
_entity_poly.type
_entity_poly.pdbx_seq_one_letter_code
_entity_poly.pdbx_strand_id
1 'polypeptide(L)'
;MEALVPEAIIRQAITDGRNDASLGSAEQWAAVGRYLDERGDDPWPGRRDRLSREDVPLAELQRWLAMDVAAAAPLMGAFTSHDTSIEHLAVTVAEVERGHLARWLTEQAGEPVEVIEATVIGGGFSRRMWRATIRQAGVDRRVIVRIEQGGMFGTDSVTEVRSMRALREAGFSVPAVELVEDTGRILGEPFFVMEEVPGVVRLDDQGLDDIIRSVVELHRVPVSVLDASGRSPEQVVSDNIESWRRMYRRHAPELPLVEHGADWLQEHLKPTGPSVIVHGDAGPGNALFDEDRGLTTIDWEFAHVGDAAEDWAYLALIRGRRIMDGAAWKARLREVAGIEYSDDQWRMWLAYNHYRGACVNLSARSVFERGPRRTVDQLAIGVAVHLRFLSQLTEITCA
;
A
#
# COMPACT_ATOMS: atom_id res chain seq x y z
N MET A 1 -17.02 -14.41 1.58
CA MET A 1 -15.56 -14.23 1.66
C MET A 1 -14.94 -14.12 0.28
N GLU A 2 -15.35 -14.95 -0.67
CA GLU A 2 -14.78 -14.95 -2.01
C GLU A 2 -15.56 -14.11 -3.03
N ALA A 3 -14.97 -12.98 -3.44
CA ALA A 3 -14.99 -12.61 -4.84
C ALA A 3 -13.73 -13.22 -5.46
N LEU A 4 -13.93 -14.35 -6.12
CA LEU A 4 -12.87 -15.08 -6.80
C LEU A 4 -12.59 -14.41 -8.13
N VAL A 5 -11.31 -14.22 -8.43
CA VAL A 5 -10.87 -13.92 -9.78
C VAL A 5 -11.26 -15.11 -10.67
N PRO A 6 -12.00 -14.90 -11.78
CA PRO A 6 -12.33 -15.95 -12.72
C PRO A 6 -11.07 -16.65 -13.25
N GLU A 7 -11.10 -17.98 -13.31
CA GLU A 7 -9.96 -18.79 -13.75
C GLU A 7 -9.45 -18.39 -15.14
N ALA A 8 -10.37 -18.12 -16.07
CA ALA A 8 -10.02 -17.68 -17.42
C ALA A 8 -9.15 -16.40 -17.42
N ILE A 9 -9.41 -15.47 -16.49
CA ILE A 9 -8.61 -14.25 -16.35
C ILE A 9 -7.20 -14.59 -15.86
N ILE A 10 -7.08 -15.48 -14.86
CA ILE A 10 -5.77 -15.89 -14.32
C ILE A 10 -4.97 -16.65 -15.39
N ARG A 11 -5.59 -17.56 -16.15
CA ARG A 11 -4.93 -18.31 -17.23
C ARG A 11 -4.44 -17.39 -18.35
N GLN A 12 -5.22 -16.37 -18.69
CA GLN A 12 -4.78 -15.35 -19.64
C GLN A 12 -3.57 -14.58 -19.08
N ALA A 13 -3.63 -14.14 -17.82
CA ALA A 13 -2.54 -13.42 -17.18
C ALA A 13 -1.23 -14.24 -17.12
N ILE A 14 -1.32 -15.55 -16.83
CA ILE A 14 -0.16 -16.47 -16.91
C ILE A 14 0.43 -16.48 -18.33
N THR A 15 -0.42 -16.48 -19.36
CA THR A 15 0.03 -16.48 -20.76
C THR A 15 0.70 -15.16 -21.11
N ASP A 16 0.13 -14.04 -20.69
CA ASP A 16 0.68 -12.70 -20.91
C ASP A 16 2.02 -12.53 -20.19
N GLY A 17 2.10 -12.95 -18.93
CA GLY A 17 3.30 -12.86 -18.10
C GLY A 17 4.47 -13.73 -18.56
N ARG A 18 4.21 -14.81 -19.32
CA ARG A 18 5.28 -15.56 -20.02
C ARG A 18 5.93 -14.75 -21.15
N ASN A 19 5.21 -13.79 -21.72
CA ASN A 19 5.66 -12.97 -22.83
C ASN A 19 6.16 -11.58 -22.37
N ASP A 20 5.83 -11.17 -21.14
CA ASP A 20 6.20 -9.87 -20.56
C ASP A 20 6.72 -10.04 -19.13
N ALA A 21 8.05 -10.01 -18.99
CA ALA A 21 8.75 -10.13 -17.71
C ALA A 21 8.44 -8.98 -16.73
N SER A 22 7.86 -7.87 -17.19
CA SER A 22 7.43 -6.78 -16.31
C SER A 22 6.16 -7.10 -15.51
N LEU A 23 5.44 -8.18 -15.86
CA LEU A 23 4.22 -8.62 -15.16
C LEU A 23 4.50 -9.60 -14.01
N GLY A 24 5.70 -10.19 -13.97
CA GLY A 24 6.12 -11.13 -12.93
C GLY A 24 7.14 -12.15 -13.47
N SER A 25 7.94 -12.72 -12.58
CA SER A 25 8.94 -13.72 -12.92
C SER A 25 8.30 -15.07 -13.30
N ALA A 26 9.06 -15.92 -13.99
CA ALA A 26 8.60 -17.27 -14.32
C ALA A 26 8.26 -18.11 -13.07
N GLU A 27 9.02 -17.92 -11.98
CA GLU A 27 8.78 -18.59 -10.70
C GLU A 27 7.48 -18.11 -10.04
N GLN A 28 7.24 -16.79 -10.08
CA GLN A 28 6.01 -16.19 -9.58
C GLN A 28 4.79 -16.74 -10.35
N TRP A 29 4.84 -16.78 -11.68
CA TRP A 29 3.75 -17.35 -12.49
C TRP A 29 3.57 -18.86 -12.30
N ALA A 30 4.64 -19.60 -11.99
CA ALA A 30 4.52 -21.01 -11.61
C ALA A 30 3.77 -21.19 -10.28
N ALA A 31 3.96 -20.28 -9.32
CA ALA A 31 3.19 -20.29 -8.08
C ALA A 31 1.71 -19.95 -8.30
N VAL A 32 1.40 -19.02 -9.21
CA VAL A 32 0.01 -18.75 -9.62
C VAL A 32 -0.63 -19.98 -10.28
N GLY A 33 0.14 -20.74 -11.06
CA GLY A 33 -0.31 -22.03 -11.61
C GLY A 33 -0.69 -23.03 -10.52
N ARG A 34 0.16 -23.21 -9.50
CA ARG A 34 -0.15 -24.08 -8.34
C ARG A 34 -1.40 -23.64 -7.59
N TYR A 35 -1.57 -22.33 -7.39
CA TYR A 35 -2.79 -21.79 -6.78
C TYR A 35 -4.05 -22.17 -7.57
N LEU A 36 -4.01 -22.08 -8.91
CA LEU A 36 -5.14 -22.50 -9.74
C LEU A 36 -5.43 -24.00 -9.60
N ASP A 37 -4.38 -24.82 -9.63
CA ASP A 37 -4.52 -26.28 -9.57
C ASP A 37 -5.05 -26.75 -8.19
N GLU A 38 -4.61 -26.09 -7.10
CA GLU A 38 -5.04 -26.39 -5.73
C GLU A 38 -6.46 -25.89 -5.42
N ARG A 39 -6.87 -24.77 -6.02
CA ARG A 39 -8.20 -24.17 -5.81
C ARG A 39 -9.32 -24.94 -6.52
N GLY A 40 -9.09 -25.44 -7.73
CA GLY A 40 -10.14 -26.04 -8.57
C GLY A 40 -11.23 -25.05 -9.03
N ASP A 41 -12.25 -25.56 -9.73
CA ASP A 41 -13.29 -24.74 -10.41
C ASP A 41 -14.23 -24.01 -9.43
N ASP A 42 -14.65 -24.71 -8.37
CA ASP A 42 -15.41 -24.18 -7.23
C ASP A 42 -14.77 -24.73 -5.95
N PRO A 43 -13.84 -23.98 -5.31
CA PRO A 43 -13.14 -24.50 -4.15
C PRO A 43 -14.10 -24.84 -3.02
N TRP A 44 -15.27 -24.18 -2.92
CA TRP A 44 -16.16 -24.30 -1.77
C TRP A 44 -17.65 -24.27 -2.12
N PRO A 45 -18.18 -25.39 -2.63
CA PRO A 45 -19.53 -25.47 -3.14
C PRO A 45 -20.59 -25.06 -2.12
N GLY A 46 -21.53 -24.21 -2.54
CA GLY A 46 -22.69 -23.83 -1.76
C GLY A 46 -22.46 -22.80 -0.65
N ARG A 47 -21.22 -22.36 -0.37
CA ARG A 47 -20.98 -21.31 0.65
C ARG A 47 -21.71 -20.00 0.33
N ARG A 48 -21.70 -19.57 -0.95
CA ARG A 48 -22.41 -18.34 -1.39
C ARG A 48 -23.93 -18.46 -1.23
N ASP A 49 -24.49 -19.61 -1.58
CA ASP A 49 -25.94 -19.86 -1.45
C ASP A 49 -26.36 -19.96 0.02
N ARG A 50 -25.50 -20.54 0.87
CA ARG A 50 -25.76 -20.61 2.31
C ARG A 50 -25.73 -19.22 2.94
N LEU A 51 -24.74 -18.40 2.60
CA LEU A 51 -24.65 -17.00 3.05
C LEU A 51 -25.84 -16.13 2.62
N SER A 52 -26.52 -16.46 1.51
CA SER A 52 -27.69 -15.71 1.05
C SER A 52 -29.00 -16.17 1.68
N ARG A 53 -29.01 -17.31 2.40
CA ARG A 53 -30.22 -17.95 2.95
C ARG A 53 -30.23 -18.04 4.47
N GLU A 54 -29.07 -18.05 5.12
CA GLU A 54 -28.92 -18.36 6.53
C GLU A 54 -27.89 -17.44 7.20
N ASP A 55 -28.12 -17.15 8.49
CA ASP A 55 -27.10 -16.56 9.35
C ASP A 55 -26.05 -17.63 9.70
N VAL A 56 -24.87 -17.53 9.10
CA VAL A 56 -23.76 -18.46 9.33
C VAL A 56 -23.01 -18.06 10.61
N PRO A 57 -22.85 -18.95 11.61
CA PRO A 57 -22.13 -18.63 12.83
C PRO A 57 -20.69 -18.20 12.60
N LEU A 58 -20.19 -17.28 13.43
CA LEU A 58 -18.84 -16.71 13.31
C LEU A 58 -17.73 -17.78 13.30
N ALA A 59 -17.88 -18.80 14.14
CA ALA A 59 -16.93 -19.93 14.18
C ALA A 59 -16.88 -20.71 12.86
N GLU A 60 -18.01 -20.84 12.15
CA GLU A 60 -18.04 -21.49 10.83
C GLU A 60 -17.38 -20.60 9.76
N LEU A 61 -17.60 -19.28 9.83
CA LEU A 61 -16.93 -18.32 8.95
C LEU A 61 -15.41 -18.34 9.15
N GLN A 62 -14.91 -18.44 10.39
CA GLN A 62 -13.49 -18.59 10.68
C GLN A 62 -12.91 -19.91 10.16
N ARG A 63 -13.65 -21.02 10.27
CA ARG A 63 -13.24 -22.30 9.65
C ARG A 63 -13.10 -22.16 8.14
N TRP A 64 -14.08 -21.54 7.49
CA TRP A 64 -13.99 -21.26 6.05
C TRP A 64 -12.79 -20.39 5.72
N LEU A 65 -12.49 -19.38 6.54
CA LEU A 65 -11.36 -18.47 6.31
C LEU A 65 -10.02 -19.20 6.37
N ALA A 66 -9.85 -20.09 7.35
CA ALA A 66 -8.66 -20.92 7.44
C ALA A 66 -8.45 -21.78 6.19
N MET A 67 -9.53 -22.30 5.60
CA MET A 67 -9.48 -23.07 4.36
C MET A 67 -9.10 -22.20 3.16
N ASP A 68 -9.63 -20.98 3.06
CA ASP A 68 -9.29 -20.03 1.99
C ASP A 68 -7.82 -19.59 2.09
N VAL A 69 -7.33 -19.31 3.30
CA VAL A 69 -5.92 -18.99 3.57
C VAL A 69 -5.00 -20.14 3.13
N ALA A 70 -5.37 -21.39 3.44
CA ALA A 70 -4.60 -22.56 3.05
C ALA A 70 -4.54 -22.71 1.52
N ALA A 71 -5.67 -22.54 0.82
CA ALA A 71 -5.73 -22.60 -0.63
C ALA A 71 -4.92 -21.47 -1.32
N ALA A 72 -4.83 -20.30 -0.69
CA ALA A 72 -4.08 -19.15 -1.21
C ALA A 72 -2.57 -19.19 -0.87
N ALA A 73 -2.08 -20.20 -0.14
CA ALA A 73 -0.69 -20.27 0.30
C ALA A 73 0.35 -20.19 -0.83
N PRO A 74 0.16 -20.77 -2.03
CA PRO A 74 1.12 -20.62 -3.12
C PRO A 74 1.33 -19.16 -3.54
N LEU A 75 0.29 -18.33 -3.49
CA LEU A 75 0.37 -16.91 -3.86
C LEU A 75 1.17 -16.09 -2.83
N MET A 76 1.14 -16.46 -1.54
CA MET A 76 1.97 -15.80 -0.53
C MET A 76 3.46 -15.95 -0.82
N GLY A 77 3.89 -17.10 -1.36
CA GLY A 77 5.28 -17.33 -1.76
C GLY A 77 5.69 -16.57 -3.03
N ALA A 78 4.72 -16.16 -3.85
CA ALA A 78 4.95 -15.35 -5.05
C ALA A 78 4.98 -13.83 -4.77
N PHE A 79 4.56 -13.41 -3.58
CA PHE A 79 4.49 -12.00 -3.21
C PHE A 79 5.85 -11.47 -2.76
N THR A 80 6.31 -10.39 -3.38
CA THR A 80 7.73 -9.97 -3.30
C THR A 80 7.98 -8.71 -2.47
N SER A 81 6.97 -8.16 -1.78
CA SER A 81 6.96 -6.77 -1.26
C SER A 81 8.14 -6.28 -0.44
N HIS A 82 8.98 -7.17 0.07
CA HIS A 82 10.15 -6.81 0.88
C HIS A 82 11.36 -7.69 0.58
N ASP A 83 11.34 -8.44 -0.53
CA ASP A 83 12.46 -9.30 -0.90
C ASP A 83 13.39 -8.60 -1.89
N THR A 84 14.34 -7.84 -1.34
CA THR A 84 15.40 -7.17 -2.12
C THR A 84 16.40 -8.15 -2.73
N SER A 85 16.32 -9.46 -2.42
CA SER A 85 17.15 -10.47 -3.09
C SER A 85 16.63 -10.83 -4.47
N ILE A 86 15.38 -10.45 -4.78
CA ILE A 86 14.82 -10.58 -6.12
C ILE A 86 15.35 -9.41 -6.95
N GLU A 87 16.30 -9.70 -7.84
CA GLU A 87 16.73 -8.75 -8.86
C GLU A 87 15.53 -8.37 -9.72
N HIS A 88 14.94 -7.19 -9.45
CA HIS A 88 14.03 -6.59 -10.40
C HIS A 88 14.85 -6.20 -11.64
N LEU A 89 14.65 -6.93 -12.74
CA LEU A 89 15.25 -6.59 -14.02
C LEU A 89 14.97 -5.12 -14.32
N ALA A 90 16.01 -4.35 -14.66
CA ALA A 90 15.86 -2.98 -15.09
C ALA A 90 15.08 -2.96 -16.41
N VAL A 91 13.77 -2.70 -16.32
CA VAL A 91 12.89 -2.62 -17.51
C VAL A 91 12.98 -1.21 -18.07
N THR A 92 13.61 -1.07 -19.24
CA THR A 92 13.64 0.20 -19.98
C THR A 92 12.21 0.58 -20.41
N VAL A 93 11.85 1.84 -20.18
CA VAL A 93 10.57 2.39 -20.63
C VAL A 93 10.57 2.52 -22.15
N ALA A 94 9.46 2.17 -22.79
CA ALA A 94 9.35 2.17 -24.25
C ALA A 94 9.55 3.57 -24.84
N GLU A 95 10.17 3.64 -26.02
CA GLU A 95 10.49 4.92 -26.68
C GLU A 95 9.27 5.82 -26.89
N VAL A 96 8.12 5.22 -27.24
CA VAL A 96 6.85 5.94 -27.42
C VAL A 96 6.40 6.61 -26.12
N GLU A 97 6.46 5.88 -25.00
CA GLU A 97 6.10 6.41 -23.68
C GLU A 97 7.04 7.55 -23.25
N ARG A 98 8.36 7.39 -23.50
CA ARG A 98 9.34 8.46 -23.25
C ARG A 98 9.06 9.71 -24.09
N GLY A 99 8.72 9.52 -25.37
CA GLY A 99 8.36 10.60 -26.27
C GLY A 99 7.10 11.37 -25.85
N HIS A 100 6.10 10.68 -25.29
CA HIS A 100 4.92 11.33 -24.72
C HIS A 100 5.27 12.19 -23.51
N LEU A 101 6.06 11.64 -22.57
CA LEU A 101 6.53 12.38 -21.40
C LEU A 101 7.37 13.59 -21.81
N ALA A 102 8.32 13.44 -22.74
CA ALA A 102 9.19 14.53 -23.22
C ALA A 102 8.38 15.69 -23.83
N ARG A 103 7.37 15.36 -24.65
CA ARG A 103 6.48 16.37 -25.25
C ARG A 103 5.71 17.14 -24.17
N TRP A 104 5.11 16.42 -23.22
CA TRP A 104 4.38 17.04 -22.14
C TRP A 104 5.28 17.90 -21.25
N LEU A 105 6.48 17.42 -20.89
CA LEU A 105 7.46 18.22 -20.13
C LEU A 105 7.88 19.50 -20.88
N THR A 106 8.07 19.41 -22.20
CA THR A 106 8.35 20.57 -23.06
C THR A 106 7.22 21.59 -23.01
N GLU A 107 5.97 21.13 -23.07
CA GLU A 107 4.79 22.01 -22.97
C GLU A 107 4.70 22.69 -21.59
N GLN A 108 4.97 21.96 -20.50
CA GLN A 108 4.95 22.53 -19.14
C GLN A 108 6.09 23.53 -18.91
N ALA A 109 7.28 23.26 -19.46
CA ALA A 109 8.46 24.11 -19.29
C ALA A 109 8.45 25.35 -20.20
N GLY A 110 7.75 25.30 -21.34
CA GLY A 110 7.81 26.34 -22.36
C GLY A 110 9.12 26.35 -23.17
N GLU A 111 9.97 25.33 -22.98
CA GLU A 111 11.25 25.14 -23.67
C GLU A 111 11.51 23.63 -23.87
N PRO A 112 12.38 23.24 -24.82
CA PRO A 112 12.62 21.82 -25.12
C PRO A 112 13.14 21.03 -23.91
N VAL A 113 12.45 19.94 -23.59
CA VAL A 113 12.86 18.92 -22.61
C VAL A 113 12.99 17.57 -23.30
N GLU A 114 14.15 16.94 -23.15
CA GLU A 114 14.42 15.59 -23.64
C GLU A 114 14.37 14.59 -22.48
N VAL A 115 13.79 13.40 -22.70
CA VAL A 115 13.90 12.25 -21.78
C VAL A 115 14.96 11.31 -22.34
N ILE A 116 16.19 11.41 -21.83
CA ILE A 116 17.37 10.68 -22.34
C ILE A 116 17.21 9.18 -22.11
N GLU A 117 16.81 8.84 -20.89
CA GLU A 117 16.60 7.46 -20.46
C GLU A 117 15.49 7.43 -19.41
N ALA A 118 14.80 6.30 -19.34
CA ALA A 118 13.84 6.03 -18.29
C ALA A 118 13.79 4.53 -18.02
N THR A 119 13.85 4.16 -16.75
CA THR A 119 13.74 2.77 -16.28
C THR A 119 12.62 2.66 -15.28
N VAL A 120 11.89 1.53 -15.33
CA VAL A 120 10.90 1.21 -14.30
C VAL A 120 11.65 0.84 -13.02
N ILE A 121 11.28 1.47 -11.92
CA ILE A 121 11.73 1.07 -10.59
C ILE A 121 10.89 -0.14 -10.18
N GLY A 122 11.55 -1.26 -9.92
CA GLY A 122 10.92 -2.43 -9.32
C GLY A 122 10.57 -2.18 -7.86
N GLY A 123 9.46 -2.76 -7.39
CA GLY A 123 8.86 -2.42 -6.11
C GLY A 123 7.91 -1.21 -6.23
N GLY A 124 6.79 -1.27 -5.50
CA GLY A 124 5.67 -0.34 -5.66
C GLY A 124 4.52 -0.97 -6.45
N PHE A 125 3.49 -1.42 -5.74
CA PHE A 125 2.41 -2.25 -6.30
C PHE A 125 1.19 -1.44 -6.74
N SER A 126 1.00 -0.25 -6.19
CA SER A 126 -0.10 0.67 -6.48
C SER A 126 0.22 1.67 -7.59
N ARG A 127 1.51 1.90 -7.86
CA ARG A 127 2.02 2.90 -8.80
C ARG A 127 3.12 2.32 -9.65
N ARG A 128 3.10 2.63 -10.96
CA ARG A 128 4.26 2.42 -11.82
C ARG A 128 5.21 3.59 -11.60
N MET A 129 6.40 3.31 -11.08
CA MET A 129 7.41 4.34 -10.85
C MET A 129 8.49 4.28 -11.93
N TRP A 130 8.81 5.41 -12.55
CA TRP A 130 9.96 5.53 -13.44
C TRP A 130 11.03 6.38 -12.79
N ARG A 131 12.28 5.96 -12.93
CA ARG A 131 13.44 6.85 -12.81
C ARG A 131 13.78 7.33 -14.21
N ALA A 132 13.71 8.64 -14.45
CA ALA A 132 14.02 9.24 -15.74
C ALA A 132 15.15 10.26 -15.62
N THR A 133 16.08 10.23 -16.57
CA THR A 133 17.07 11.30 -16.75
C THR A 133 16.55 12.23 -17.84
N ILE A 134 16.30 13.49 -17.47
CA ILE A 134 15.79 14.53 -18.38
C ILE A 134 16.85 15.60 -18.62
N ARG A 135 16.86 16.15 -19.84
CA ARG A 135 17.70 17.29 -20.22
C ARG A 135 16.82 18.49 -20.48
N GLN A 136 17.08 19.57 -19.75
CA GLN A 136 16.39 20.85 -19.90
C GLN A 136 17.45 21.96 -19.90
N ALA A 137 17.37 22.88 -20.87
CA ALA A 137 18.36 23.96 -21.04
C ALA A 137 19.84 23.49 -21.03
N GLY A 138 20.10 22.27 -21.54
CA GLY A 138 21.44 21.66 -21.58
C GLY A 138 21.93 21.07 -20.25
N VAL A 139 21.07 21.02 -19.23
CA VAL A 139 21.38 20.42 -17.92
C VAL A 139 20.63 19.10 -17.77
N ASP A 140 21.36 18.05 -17.43
CA ASP A 140 20.81 16.73 -17.15
C ASP A 140 20.46 16.63 -15.66
N ARG A 141 19.26 16.15 -15.36
CA ARG A 141 18.82 15.87 -13.98
C ARG A 141 17.92 14.63 -13.94
N ARG A 142 17.90 13.99 -12.78
CA ARG A 142 17.06 12.80 -12.56
C ARG A 142 15.76 13.19 -11.85
N VAL A 143 14.68 12.54 -12.26
CA VAL A 143 13.33 12.72 -11.70
C VAL A 143 12.66 11.37 -11.51
N ILE A 144 11.70 11.33 -10.60
CA ILE A 144 10.79 10.19 -10.44
C ILE A 144 9.44 10.54 -11.03
N VAL A 145 8.92 9.66 -11.89
CA VAL A 145 7.56 9.75 -12.43
C VAL A 145 6.71 8.68 -11.73
N ARG A 146 5.74 9.10 -10.91
CA ARG A 146 4.80 8.21 -10.21
C ARG A 146 3.47 8.20 -10.96
N ILE A 147 3.14 7.07 -11.58
CA ILE A 147 1.97 6.87 -12.44
C ILE A 147 0.97 5.97 -11.72
N GLU A 148 -0.30 6.36 -11.69
CA GLU A 148 -1.38 5.57 -11.09
C GLU A 148 -1.57 4.21 -11.78
N GLN A 149 -2.16 3.25 -11.05
CA GLN A 149 -2.55 1.95 -11.59
C GLN A 149 -4.01 1.64 -11.22
N GLY A 150 -4.95 2.27 -11.92
CA GLY A 150 -6.38 1.94 -11.83
C GLY A 150 -7.01 2.16 -10.44
N GLY A 151 -6.49 3.13 -9.68
CA GLY A 151 -6.99 3.44 -8.33
C GLY A 151 -6.75 2.32 -7.30
N MET A 152 -5.71 1.49 -7.50
CA MET A 152 -5.29 0.50 -6.51
C MET A 152 -5.13 1.17 -5.13
N PHE A 153 -5.56 0.46 -4.10
CA PHE A 153 -5.66 0.91 -2.71
C PHE A 153 -6.65 2.06 -2.44
N GLY A 154 -7.43 2.47 -3.43
CA GLY A 154 -8.36 3.59 -3.30
C GLY A 154 -7.65 4.93 -3.08
N THR A 155 -6.37 5.00 -3.44
CA THR A 155 -5.54 6.21 -3.38
C THR A 155 -5.47 6.87 -4.76
N ASP A 156 -5.22 8.17 -4.78
CA ASP A 156 -5.11 8.97 -5.98
C ASP A 156 -3.97 9.99 -5.85
N SER A 157 -3.39 10.39 -7.00
CA SER A 157 -2.26 11.30 -7.06
C SER A 157 -2.60 12.69 -6.56
N VAL A 158 -3.86 13.13 -6.70
CA VAL A 158 -4.26 14.48 -6.28
C VAL A 158 -4.16 14.60 -4.75
N THR A 159 -4.70 13.62 -4.04
CA THR A 159 -4.64 13.54 -2.57
C THR A 159 -3.20 13.37 -2.08
N GLU A 160 -2.43 12.47 -2.69
CA GLU A 160 -1.03 12.25 -2.33
C GLU A 160 -0.17 13.50 -2.53
N VAL A 161 -0.27 14.14 -3.70
CA VAL A 161 0.49 15.36 -4.01
C VAL A 161 0.11 16.51 -3.09
N ARG A 162 -1.18 16.65 -2.76
CA ARG A 162 -1.63 17.65 -1.78
C ARG A 162 -0.96 17.42 -0.43
N SER A 163 -0.93 16.18 0.05
CA SER A 163 -0.27 15.83 1.31
C SER A 163 1.23 16.13 1.28
N MET A 164 1.93 15.70 0.22
CA MET A 164 3.36 15.95 0.06
C MET A 164 3.70 17.44 0.03
N ARG A 165 2.98 18.25 -0.75
CA ARG A 165 3.21 19.70 -0.84
C ARG A 165 3.00 20.38 0.51
N ALA A 166 1.89 20.06 1.18
CA ALA A 166 1.55 20.66 2.46
C ALA A 166 2.55 20.28 3.56
N LEU A 167 3.02 19.02 3.59
CA LEU A 167 4.06 18.55 4.51
C LEU A 167 5.41 19.23 4.25
N ARG A 168 5.79 19.38 2.98
CA ARG A 168 7.03 20.08 2.61
C ARG A 168 6.98 21.55 3.01
N GLU A 169 5.85 22.23 2.77
CA GLU A 169 5.63 23.62 3.21
C GLU A 169 5.70 23.77 4.73
N ALA A 170 5.25 22.75 5.47
CA ALA A 170 5.39 22.66 6.93
C ALA A 170 6.80 22.29 7.40
N GLY A 171 7.75 22.09 6.50
CA GLY A 171 9.15 21.77 6.80
C GLY A 171 9.45 20.29 7.06
N PHE A 172 8.50 19.39 6.78
CA PHE A 172 8.72 17.96 6.90
C PHE A 172 9.49 17.38 5.70
N SER A 173 10.37 16.41 5.93
CA SER A 173 11.26 15.82 4.92
C SER A 173 10.51 14.86 3.98
N VAL A 174 10.08 15.38 2.83
CA VAL A 174 9.41 14.63 1.75
C VAL A 174 9.94 15.06 0.37
N PRO A 175 9.87 14.21 -0.66
CA PRO A 175 10.22 14.58 -2.03
C PRO A 175 9.41 15.77 -2.57
N ALA A 176 10.06 16.68 -3.29
CA ALA A 176 9.42 17.81 -3.95
C ALA A 176 8.59 17.33 -5.13
N VAL A 177 7.30 17.63 -5.16
CA VAL A 177 6.47 17.44 -6.35
C VAL A 177 6.62 18.63 -7.28
N GLU A 178 7.14 18.38 -8.48
CA GLU A 178 7.42 19.41 -9.49
C GLU A 178 6.20 19.68 -10.38
N LEU A 179 5.63 18.62 -10.97
CA LEU A 179 4.56 18.72 -11.96
C LEU A 179 3.51 17.64 -11.73
N VAL A 180 2.27 17.90 -12.11
CA VAL A 180 1.14 16.98 -11.98
C VAL A 180 0.36 16.94 -13.29
N GLU A 181 -0.01 15.74 -13.71
CA GLU A 181 -0.90 15.48 -14.84
C GLU A 181 -2.06 14.62 -14.33
N ASP A 182 -3.22 15.24 -14.14
CA ASP A 182 -4.38 14.63 -13.47
C ASP A 182 -5.43 14.06 -14.44
N THR A 183 -5.17 14.13 -15.76
CA THR A 183 -6.15 13.73 -16.79
C THR A 183 -5.92 12.35 -17.37
N GLY A 184 -4.71 11.78 -17.19
CA GLY A 184 -4.30 10.49 -17.75
C GLY A 184 -4.14 10.49 -19.27
N ARG A 185 -4.19 11.65 -19.93
CA ARG A 185 -4.15 11.75 -21.40
C ARG A 185 -2.76 11.49 -21.98
N ILE A 186 -1.71 11.64 -21.19
CA ILE A 186 -0.33 11.59 -21.69
C ILE A 186 0.23 10.16 -21.60
N LEU A 187 0.06 9.51 -20.45
CA LEU A 187 0.60 8.17 -20.17
C LEU A 187 -0.49 7.10 -19.98
N GLY A 188 -1.76 7.45 -20.20
CA GLY A 188 -2.90 6.55 -20.05
C GLY A 188 -3.52 6.56 -18.65
N GLU A 189 -2.78 7.02 -17.65
CA GLU A 189 -3.20 7.17 -16.25
C GLU A 189 -2.62 8.47 -15.70
N PRO A 190 -3.26 9.10 -14.69
CA PRO A 190 -2.71 10.25 -14.00
C PRO A 190 -1.32 9.97 -13.43
N PHE A 191 -0.48 10.99 -13.38
CA PHE A 191 0.86 10.88 -12.81
C PHE A 191 1.36 12.22 -12.30
N PHE A 192 2.44 12.16 -11.51
CA PHE A 192 3.18 13.34 -11.15
C PHE A 192 4.68 13.10 -11.26
N VAL A 193 5.42 14.19 -11.46
CA VAL A 193 6.88 14.22 -11.51
C VAL A 193 7.39 14.83 -10.22
N MET A 194 8.33 14.16 -9.57
CA MET A 194 8.94 14.61 -8.32
C MET A 194 10.46 14.48 -8.37
N GLU A 195 11.13 15.15 -7.43
CA GLU A 195 12.58 15.06 -7.29
C GLU A 195 13.01 13.60 -7.03
N GLU A 196 14.13 13.18 -7.61
CA GLU A 196 14.82 11.99 -7.11
C GLU A 196 15.65 12.38 -5.89
N VAL A 197 15.21 11.95 -4.72
CA VAL A 197 15.94 12.14 -3.47
C VAL A 197 17.08 11.13 -3.39
N PRO A 198 18.34 11.55 -3.14
CA PRO A 198 19.42 10.61 -2.91
C PRO A 198 19.19 9.85 -1.60
N GLY A 199 19.61 8.60 -1.57
CA GLY A 199 19.60 7.80 -0.36
C GLY A 199 19.38 6.32 -0.65
N VAL A 200 19.55 5.52 0.39
CA VAL A 200 19.37 4.07 0.35
C VAL A 200 18.29 3.64 1.34
N VAL A 201 17.51 2.64 0.95
CA VAL A 201 16.61 1.94 1.87
C VAL A 201 17.42 0.97 2.71
N ARG A 202 17.21 0.96 4.02
CA ARG A 202 17.81 -0.01 4.96
C ARG A 202 16.70 -0.87 5.55
N LEU A 203 16.83 -2.19 5.43
CA LEU A 203 15.83 -3.16 5.91
C LEU A 203 16.29 -3.95 7.15
N ASP A 204 17.45 -3.57 7.69
CA ASP A 204 18.00 -4.08 8.93
C ASP A 204 17.66 -3.14 10.10
N ASP A 205 18.33 -3.31 11.23
CA ASP A 205 18.17 -2.46 12.41
C ASP A 205 18.89 -1.10 12.30
N GLN A 206 19.64 -0.85 11.21
CA GLN A 206 20.35 0.40 11.01
C GLN A 206 19.40 1.52 10.58
N GLY A 207 19.51 2.68 11.25
CA GLY A 207 18.66 3.84 10.97
C GLY A 207 17.25 3.72 11.56
N LEU A 208 16.98 2.68 12.37
CA LEU A 208 15.68 2.49 12.98
C LEU A 208 15.26 3.68 13.86
N ASP A 209 16.18 4.17 14.69
CA ASP A 209 15.91 5.29 15.59
C ASP A 209 15.59 6.58 14.79
N ASP A 210 16.15 6.74 13.59
CA ASP A 210 15.85 7.87 12.71
C ASP A 210 14.46 7.75 12.09
N ILE A 211 14.02 6.53 11.73
CA ILE A 211 12.63 6.28 11.31
C ILE A 211 11.67 6.65 12.43
N ILE A 212 11.96 6.21 13.66
CA ILE A 212 11.14 6.51 14.83
C ILE A 212 11.08 8.03 15.05
N ARG A 213 12.22 8.73 15.00
CA ARG A 213 12.27 10.20 15.13
C ARG A 213 11.49 10.90 14.02
N SER A 214 11.58 10.43 12.77
CA SER A 214 10.83 10.99 11.65
C SER A 214 9.31 10.84 11.84
N VAL A 215 8.84 9.70 12.36
CA VAL A 215 7.41 9.54 12.70
C VAL A 215 6.99 10.49 13.85
N VAL A 216 7.85 10.68 14.87
CA VAL A 216 7.60 11.69 15.92
C VAL A 216 7.51 13.10 15.35
N GLU A 217 8.39 13.45 14.41
CA GLU A 217 8.37 14.74 13.71
C GLU A 217 7.09 14.93 12.90
N LEU A 218 6.66 13.88 12.18
CA LEU A 218 5.40 13.89 11.42
C LEU A 218 4.21 14.13 12.33
N HIS A 219 4.15 13.44 13.47
CA HIS A 219 3.06 13.56 14.44
C HIS A 219 3.00 14.94 15.13
N ARG A 220 4.05 15.76 15.00
CA ARG A 220 4.08 17.16 15.46
C ARG A 220 3.62 18.17 14.43
N VAL A 221 3.52 17.78 13.15
CA VAL A 221 2.99 18.67 12.11
C VAL A 221 1.52 18.97 12.43
N PRO A 222 1.09 20.25 12.45
CA PRO A 222 -0.29 20.59 12.78
C PRO A 222 -1.28 19.93 11.81
N VAL A 223 -2.30 19.25 12.34
CA VAL A 223 -3.33 18.57 11.51
C VAL A 223 -4.03 19.50 10.54
N SER A 224 -4.12 20.80 10.86
CA SER A 224 -4.69 21.85 10.00
C SER A 224 -3.98 22.00 8.65
N VAL A 225 -2.76 21.47 8.52
CA VAL A 225 -2.03 21.39 7.25
C VAL A 225 -2.78 20.52 6.23
N LEU A 226 -3.44 19.44 6.68
CA LEU A 226 -4.22 18.55 5.81
C LEU A 226 -5.73 18.69 6.00
N ASP A 227 -6.17 18.91 7.24
CA ASP A 227 -7.58 18.93 7.61
C ASP A 227 -7.89 20.04 8.63
N ALA A 228 -8.69 21.01 8.20
CA ALA A 228 -9.18 22.12 9.04
C ALA A 228 -10.63 21.93 9.52
N SER A 229 -11.21 20.72 9.37
CA SER A 229 -12.61 20.43 9.71
C SER A 229 -12.93 20.53 11.21
N GLY A 230 -11.93 20.45 12.08
CA GLY A 230 -12.11 20.50 13.53
C GLY A 230 -12.82 19.26 14.10
N ARG A 231 -12.82 18.14 13.37
CA ARG A 231 -13.33 16.86 13.86
C ARG A 231 -12.60 16.44 15.13
N SER A 232 -13.35 15.90 16.09
CA SER A 232 -12.78 15.26 17.29
C SER A 232 -12.00 14.00 16.93
N PRO A 233 -11.04 13.55 17.76
CA PRO A 233 -10.34 12.29 17.55
C PRO A 233 -11.30 11.09 17.38
N GLU A 234 -12.40 11.05 18.12
CA GLU A 234 -13.42 9.99 18.01
C GLU A 234 -14.09 9.99 16.63
N GLN A 235 -14.43 11.18 16.12
CA GLN A 235 -15.00 11.32 14.77
C GLN A 235 -13.99 10.92 13.69
N VAL A 236 -12.72 11.33 13.82
CA VAL A 236 -11.65 10.97 12.88
C VAL A 236 -11.50 9.45 12.80
N VAL A 237 -11.39 8.76 13.95
CA VAL A 237 -11.25 7.30 13.99
C VAL A 237 -12.48 6.60 13.40
N SER A 238 -13.69 7.02 13.79
CA SER A 238 -14.95 6.49 13.24
C SER A 238 -15.04 6.68 11.71
N ASP A 239 -14.69 7.87 11.22
CA ASP A 239 -14.72 8.19 9.79
C ASP A 239 -13.70 7.37 9.00
N ASN A 240 -12.53 7.11 9.57
CA ASN A 240 -11.50 6.28 8.94
C ASN A 240 -11.95 4.81 8.84
N ILE A 241 -12.56 4.25 9.89
CA ILE A 241 -13.13 2.89 9.80
C ILE A 241 -14.18 2.83 8.67
N GLU A 242 -15.11 3.78 8.63
CA GLU A 242 -16.15 3.79 7.60
C GLU A 242 -15.60 4.11 6.19
N SER A 243 -14.52 4.87 6.07
CA SER A 243 -13.88 5.14 4.78
C SER A 243 -13.32 3.85 4.17
N TRP A 244 -12.65 3.01 4.97
CA TRP A 244 -12.19 1.70 4.54
C TRP A 244 -13.35 0.77 4.22
N ARG A 245 -14.43 0.80 5.03
CA ARG A 245 -15.67 0.06 4.76
C ARG A 245 -16.25 0.41 3.37
N ARG A 246 -16.41 1.70 3.09
CA ARG A 246 -16.93 2.19 1.80
C ARG A 246 -16.00 1.86 0.64
N MET A 247 -14.69 1.98 0.83
CA MET A 247 -13.71 1.71 -0.22
C MET A 247 -13.75 0.24 -0.61
N TYR A 248 -13.73 -0.70 0.34
CA TYR A 248 -13.72 -2.12 -0.03
C TYR A 248 -15.01 -2.55 -0.75
N ARG A 249 -16.17 -1.99 -0.35
CA ARG A 249 -17.47 -2.25 -1.00
C ARG A 249 -17.54 -1.82 -2.47
N ARG A 250 -16.60 -0.97 -2.94
CA ARG A 250 -16.46 -0.66 -4.38
C ARG A 250 -15.88 -1.83 -5.19
N HIS A 251 -15.18 -2.74 -4.52
CA HIS A 251 -14.38 -3.80 -5.13
C HIS A 251 -14.89 -5.22 -4.82
N ALA A 252 -15.72 -5.37 -3.78
CA ALA A 252 -16.26 -6.65 -3.35
C ALA A 252 -17.70 -6.50 -2.85
N PRO A 253 -18.53 -7.56 -2.94
CA PRO A 253 -19.76 -7.61 -2.15
C PRO A 253 -19.43 -7.59 -0.65
N GLU A 254 -20.44 -7.37 0.18
CA GLU A 254 -20.27 -7.40 1.63
C GLU A 254 -19.67 -8.72 2.10
N LEU A 255 -18.59 -8.63 2.87
CA LEU A 255 -17.88 -9.80 3.40
C LEU A 255 -18.16 -9.89 4.90
N PRO A 256 -18.86 -10.93 5.39
CA PRO A 256 -19.32 -10.98 6.79
C PRO A 256 -18.23 -10.73 7.83
N LEU A 257 -17.02 -11.27 7.64
CA LEU A 257 -15.90 -11.08 8.58
C LEU A 257 -15.28 -9.67 8.52
N VAL A 258 -15.32 -9.00 7.36
CA VAL A 258 -14.88 -7.59 7.25
C VAL A 258 -15.91 -6.67 7.89
N GLU A 259 -17.20 -6.95 7.65
CA GLU A 259 -18.32 -6.23 8.25
C GLU A 259 -18.31 -6.37 9.78
N HIS A 260 -18.15 -7.59 10.31
CA HIS A 260 -17.97 -7.85 11.74
C HIS A 260 -16.79 -7.06 12.32
N GLY A 261 -15.64 -7.08 11.63
CA GLY A 261 -14.46 -6.33 12.07
C GLY A 261 -14.70 -4.82 12.11
N ALA A 262 -15.41 -4.26 11.12
CA ALA A 262 -15.77 -2.85 11.10
C ALA A 262 -16.67 -2.47 12.28
N ASP A 263 -17.74 -3.23 12.51
CA ASP A 263 -18.69 -2.98 13.60
C ASP A 263 -18.01 -3.13 14.98
N TRP A 264 -17.19 -4.16 15.13
CA TRP A 264 -16.41 -4.36 16.36
C TRP A 264 -15.46 -3.20 16.62
N LEU A 265 -14.74 -2.70 15.61
CA LEU A 265 -13.86 -1.54 15.76
C LEU A 265 -14.63 -0.27 16.09
N GLN A 266 -15.80 -0.03 15.49
CA GLN A 266 -16.65 1.13 15.82
C GLN A 266 -17.06 1.13 17.30
N GLU A 267 -17.36 -0.04 17.84
CA GLU A 267 -17.75 -0.19 19.24
C GLU A 267 -16.55 -0.05 20.21
N HIS A 268 -15.43 -0.69 19.89
CA HIS A 268 -14.34 -0.92 20.85
C HIS A 268 -13.12 -0.01 20.68
N LEU A 269 -12.80 0.45 19.47
CA LEU A 269 -11.61 1.29 19.24
C LEU A 269 -11.84 2.70 19.79
N LYS A 270 -10.93 3.16 20.64
CA LYS A 270 -10.94 4.53 21.18
C LYS A 270 -9.62 5.23 20.80
N PRO A 271 -9.66 6.54 20.52
CA PRO A 271 -8.45 7.32 20.33
C PRO A 271 -7.52 7.23 21.55
N THR A 272 -6.22 7.20 21.30
CA THR A 272 -5.17 7.21 22.33
C THR A 272 -4.72 8.62 22.70
N GLY A 273 -5.07 9.61 21.88
CA GLY A 273 -4.74 11.00 22.11
C GLY A 273 -5.36 11.93 21.06
N PRO A 274 -4.84 13.17 20.93
CA PRO A 274 -5.20 14.07 19.85
C PRO A 274 -4.89 13.47 18.48
N SER A 275 -5.66 13.88 17.47
CA SER A 275 -5.37 13.47 16.09
C SER A 275 -4.04 14.03 15.61
N VAL A 276 -3.36 13.25 14.76
CA VAL A 276 -2.09 13.60 14.11
C VAL A 276 -2.18 13.33 12.62
N ILE A 277 -1.22 13.84 11.85
CA ILE A 277 -1.00 13.33 10.49
C ILE A 277 -0.32 11.98 10.61
N VAL A 278 -0.95 10.95 10.04
CA VAL A 278 -0.49 9.57 10.01
C VAL A 278 0.11 9.29 8.64
N HIS A 279 1.24 8.60 8.58
CA HIS A 279 1.84 8.16 7.31
C HIS A 279 1.03 7.01 6.69
N GLY A 280 0.62 6.04 7.51
CA GLY A 280 -0.25 4.92 7.12
C GLY A 280 0.49 3.74 6.47
N ASP A 281 1.74 3.92 6.04
CA ASP A 281 2.67 2.83 5.70
C ASP A 281 4.08 3.08 6.27
N ALA A 282 4.18 3.60 7.49
CA ALA A 282 5.46 3.94 8.11
C ALA A 282 6.34 2.69 8.25
N GLY A 283 7.58 2.73 7.74
CA GLY A 283 8.50 1.61 7.87
C GLY A 283 9.82 1.75 7.11
N PRO A 284 10.75 0.81 7.34
CA PRO A 284 12.10 0.86 6.77
C PRO A 284 12.13 0.93 5.24
N GLY A 285 11.21 0.22 4.56
CA GLY A 285 11.08 0.28 3.10
C GLY A 285 10.70 1.64 2.52
N ASN A 286 10.22 2.57 3.35
CA ASN A 286 9.71 3.88 2.94
C ASN A 286 10.55 5.03 3.54
N ALA A 287 11.79 4.73 3.91
CA ALA A 287 12.76 5.68 4.44
C ALA A 287 14.05 5.65 3.61
N LEU A 288 14.37 6.77 2.97
CA LEU A 288 15.63 6.94 2.23
C LEU A 288 16.65 7.61 3.15
N PHE A 289 17.79 6.93 3.34
CA PHE A 289 18.90 7.42 4.16
C PHE A 289 20.02 7.96 3.30
N ASP A 290 20.38 9.21 3.54
CA ASP A 290 21.49 9.90 2.91
C ASP A 290 22.41 10.50 3.98
N GLU A 291 23.72 10.51 3.73
CA GLU A 291 24.71 11.00 4.70
C GLU A 291 24.58 12.51 4.94
N ASP A 292 24.20 13.28 3.91
CA ASP A 292 24.10 14.73 3.97
C ASP A 292 22.70 15.21 4.33
N ARG A 293 21.66 14.54 3.80
CA ARG A 293 20.24 14.92 3.99
C ARG A 293 19.56 14.25 5.17
N GLY A 294 20.15 13.19 5.74
CA GLY A 294 19.51 12.37 6.75
C GLY A 294 18.36 11.53 6.14
N LEU A 295 17.28 11.36 6.90
CA LEU A 295 16.13 10.56 6.48
C LEU A 295 15.13 11.39 5.66
N THR A 296 14.73 10.86 4.51
CA THR A 296 13.56 11.33 3.77
C THR A 296 12.48 10.26 3.72
N THR A 297 11.27 10.62 4.15
CA THR A 297 10.12 9.70 4.14
C THR A 297 9.41 9.79 2.80
N ILE A 298 9.16 8.62 2.21
CA ILE A 298 8.55 8.48 0.88
C ILE A 298 7.26 7.66 0.95
N ASP A 299 6.51 7.62 -0.15
CA ASP A 299 5.30 6.82 -0.30
C ASP A 299 4.10 7.28 0.56
N TRP A 300 3.62 8.48 0.24
CA TRP A 300 2.59 9.21 1.01
C TRP A 300 1.15 8.87 0.62
N GLU A 301 0.93 7.79 -0.13
CA GLU A 301 -0.38 7.47 -0.69
C GLU A 301 -1.45 7.18 0.38
N PHE A 302 -1.02 6.82 1.57
CA PHE A 302 -1.89 6.51 2.72
C PHE A 302 -1.92 7.62 3.77
N ALA A 303 -1.33 8.77 3.48
CA ALA A 303 -1.29 9.89 4.42
C ALA A 303 -2.70 10.41 4.71
N HIS A 304 -3.04 10.51 6.00
CA HIS A 304 -4.34 11.00 6.43
C HIS A 304 -4.28 11.53 7.86
N VAL A 305 -5.36 12.13 8.34
CA VAL A 305 -5.51 12.49 9.76
C VAL A 305 -6.05 11.28 10.51
N GLY A 306 -5.38 10.90 11.59
CA GLY A 306 -5.67 9.69 12.34
C GLY A 306 -5.13 9.76 13.76
N ASP A 307 -4.89 8.60 14.36
CA ASP A 307 -4.28 8.44 15.68
C ASP A 307 -2.82 7.99 15.54
N ALA A 308 -1.93 8.52 16.38
CA ALA A 308 -0.52 8.16 16.34
C ALA A 308 -0.27 6.66 16.52
N ALA A 309 -1.14 5.97 17.28
CA ALA A 309 -1.03 4.54 17.52
C ALA A 309 -1.19 3.69 16.25
N GLU A 310 -1.82 4.22 15.18
CA GLU A 310 -1.88 3.57 13.88
C GLU A 310 -0.47 3.34 13.32
N ASP A 311 0.32 4.41 13.18
CA ASP A 311 1.69 4.34 12.65
C ASP A 311 2.58 3.50 13.55
N TRP A 312 2.45 3.60 14.87
CA TRP A 312 3.29 2.83 15.79
C TRP A 312 3.00 1.33 15.73
N ALA A 313 1.72 0.94 15.72
CA ALA A 313 1.34 -0.47 15.59
C ALA A 313 1.74 -1.03 14.23
N TYR A 314 1.59 -0.23 13.17
CA TYR A 314 1.97 -0.63 11.82
C TYR A 314 3.49 -0.78 11.67
N LEU A 315 4.26 0.21 12.15
CA LEU A 315 5.73 0.19 12.15
C LEU A 315 6.27 -1.01 12.93
N ALA A 316 5.85 -1.20 14.19
CA ALA A 316 6.40 -2.23 15.06
C ALA A 316 5.95 -3.64 14.69
N LEU A 317 4.64 -3.84 14.48
CA LEU A 317 4.03 -5.17 14.45
C LEU A 317 3.78 -5.67 13.03
N ILE A 318 3.83 -4.79 12.03
CA ILE A 318 3.66 -5.16 10.62
C ILE A 318 4.96 -4.94 9.84
N ARG A 319 5.40 -3.70 9.61
CA ARG A 319 6.57 -3.42 8.75
C ARG A 319 7.88 -3.88 9.38
N GLY A 320 8.03 -3.68 10.68
CA GLY A 320 9.23 -3.97 11.45
C GLY A 320 9.37 -5.40 11.96
N ARG A 321 8.34 -6.24 11.80
CA ARG A 321 8.27 -7.59 12.40
C ARG A 321 9.41 -8.55 12.03
N ARG A 322 10.14 -8.26 10.94
CA ARG A 322 11.30 -9.05 10.48
C ARG A 322 12.64 -8.57 11.05
N ILE A 323 12.67 -7.36 11.61
CA ILE A 323 13.87 -6.76 12.21
C ILE A 323 14.03 -7.24 13.65
N MET A 324 12.95 -7.16 14.44
CA MET A 324 12.91 -7.68 15.81
C MET A 324 11.48 -8.06 16.20
N ASP A 325 11.34 -8.78 17.32
CA ASP A 325 10.02 -9.16 17.83
C ASP A 325 9.25 -7.95 18.41
N GLY A 326 7.94 -8.14 18.63
CA GLY A 326 7.07 -7.07 19.09
C GLY A 326 7.42 -6.52 20.48
N ALA A 327 8.00 -7.31 21.38
CA ALA A 327 8.38 -6.83 22.71
C ALA A 327 9.62 -5.93 22.63
N ALA A 328 10.61 -6.31 21.84
CA ALA A 328 11.79 -5.51 21.55
C ALA A 328 11.41 -4.18 20.87
N TRP A 329 10.50 -4.22 19.90
CA TRP A 329 9.96 -3.02 19.26
C TRP A 329 9.29 -2.06 20.24
N LYS A 330 8.37 -2.57 21.08
CA LYS A 330 7.69 -1.76 22.10
C LYS A 330 8.70 -1.11 23.07
N ALA A 331 9.75 -1.85 23.46
CA ALA A 331 10.81 -1.32 24.31
C ALA A 331 11.60 -0.20 23.61
N ARG A 332 11.94 -0.38 22.33
CA ARG A 332 12.66 0.62 21.54
C ARG A 332 11.84 1.89 21.30
N LEU A 333 10.55 1.76 20.99
CA LEU A 333 9.65 2.91 20.84
C LEU A 333 9.51 3.70 22.14
N ARG A 334 9.48 3.02 23.30
CA ARG A 334 9.52 3.68 24.60
C ARG A 334 10.82 4.45 24.80
N GLU A 335 11.96 3.84 24.50
CA GLU A 335 13.29 4.46 24.67
C GLU A 335 13.47 5.70 23.78
N VAL A 336 13.13 5.60 22.49
CA VAL A 336 13.45 6.63 21.49
C VAL A 336 12.38 7.71 21.41
N ALA A 337 11.10 7.33 21.51
CA ALA A 337 9.97 8.23 21.29
C ALA A 337 9.08 8.43 22.53
N GLY A 338 9.35 7.74 23.64
CA GLY A 338 8.53 7.84 24.86
C GLY A 338 7.13 7.24 24.70
N ILE A 339 6.93 6.32 23.74
CA ILE A 339 5.62 5.73 23.47
C ILE A 339 5.28 4.68 24.52
N GLU A 340 4.20 4.91 25.26
CA GLU A 340 3.69 4.00 26.28
C GLU A 340 2.21 3.70 26.06
N TYR A 341 1.93 2.61 25.35
CA TYR A 341 0.58 2.06 25.21
C TYR A 341 0.42 0.81 26.06
N SER A 342 -0.79 0.64 26.61
CA SER A 342 -1.22 -0.63 27.21
C SER A 342 -1.25 -1.75 26.17
N ASP A 343 -1.19 -3.00 26.63
CA ASP A 343 -1.29 -4.15 25.72
C ASP A 343 -2.61 -4.19 24.96
N ASP A 344 -3.70 -3.70 25.56
CA ASP A 344 -4.98 -3.58 24.87
C ASP A 344 -4.94 -2.52 23.78
N GLN A 345 -4.36 -1.34 24.01
CA GLN A 345 -4.20 -0.32 22.97
C GLN A 345 -3.37 -0.84 21.78
N TRP A 346 -2.27 -1.56 22.03
CA TRP A 346 -1.51 -2.21 20.96
C TRP A 346 -2.37 -3.21 20.18
N ARG A 347 -3.15 -4.03 20.88
CA ARG A 347 -4.04 -5.03 20.29
C ARG A 347 -5.12 -4.37 19.42
N MET A 348 -5.73 -3.30 19.90
CA MET A 348 -6.79 -2.56 19.21
C MET A 348 -6.29 -1.90 17.92
N TRP A 349 -5.14 -1.23 17.97
CA TRP A 349 -4.57 -0.59 16.77
C TRP A 349 -3.95 -1.59 15.79
N LEU A 350 -3.52 -2.76 16.26
CA LEU A 350 -3.18 -3.87 15.38
C LEU A 350 -4.43 -4.41 14.65
N ALA A 351 -5.56 -4.56 15.34
CA ALA A 351 -6.82 -4.93 14.69
C ALA A 351 -7.25 -3.90 13.64
N TYR A 352 -7.19 -2.60 13.95
CA TYR A 352 -7.49 -1.55 12.98
C TYR A 352 -6.60 -1.66 11.72
N ASN A 353 -5.29 -1.86 11.90
CA ASN A 353 -4.37 -2.03 10.77
C ASN A 353 -4.67 -3.30 9.96
N HIS A 354 -5.05 -4.39 10.62
CA HIS A 354 -5.49 -5.61 9.94
C HIS A 354 -6.80 -5.41 9.17
N TYR A 355 -7.75 -4.69 9.74
CA TYR A 355 -9.00 -4.30 9.08
C TYR A 355 -8.77 -3.44 7.84
N ARG A 356 -7.97 -2.37 7.98
CA ARG A 356 -7.58 -1.50 6.87
C ARG A 356 -6.92 -2.31 5.75
N GLY A 357 -5.96 -3.17 6.08
CA GLY A 357 -5.30 -4.03 5.11
C GLY A 357 -6.26 -5.02 4.43
N ALA A 358 -7.16 -5.65 5.19
CA ALA A 358 -8.20 -6.53 4.65
C ALA A 358 -9.13 -5.78 3.69
N CYS A 359 -9.47 -4.52 3.96
CA CYS A 359 -10.25 -3.70 3.06
C CYS A 359 -9.46 -3.36 1.79
N VAL A 360 -8.28 -2.76 1.96
CA VAL A 360 -7.53 -2.10 0.88
C VAL A 360 -6.98 -3.08 -0.14
N ASN A 361 -6.57 -4.26 0.30
CA ASN A 361 -6.01 -5.28 -0.57
C ASN A 361 -7.03 -5.75 -1.64
N LEU A 362 -8.34 -5.71 -1.37
CA LEU A 362 -9.37 -6.12 -2.34
C LEU A 362 -9.40 -5.25 -3.61
N SER A 363 -8.92 -4.01 -3.53
CA SER A 363 -8.77 -3.15 -4.70
C SER A 363 -7.75 -3.73 -5.70
N ALA A 364 -6.66 -4.34 -5.22
CA ALA A 364 -5.65 -4.98 -6.05
C ALA A 364 -6.25 -6.12 -6.88
N ARG A 365 -7.18 -6.88 -6.30
CA ARG A 365 -7.94 -7.90 -7.02
C ARG A 365 -8.78 -7.29 -8.14
N SER A 366 -9.51 -6.20 -7.84
CA SER A 366 -10.32 -5.50 -8.83
C SER A 366 -9.47 -4.94 -9.98
N VAL A 367 -8.28 -4.42 -9.67
CA VAL A 367 -7.31 -3.94 -10.66
C VAL A 367 -6.77 -5.11 -11.50
N PHE A 368 -6.45 -6.25 -10.89
CA PHE A 368 -6.06 -7.46 -11.62
C PHE A 368 -7.16 -7.96 -12.57
N GLU A 369 -8.41 -7.97 -12.11
CA GLU A 369 -9.55 -8.45 -12.91
C GLU A 369 -9.81 -7.55 -14.12
N ARG A 370 -9.89 -6.24 -13.89
CA ARG A 370 -10.40 -5.26 -14.86
C ARG A 370 -9.29 -4.51 -15.62
N GLY A 371 -8.10 -4.46 -15.04
CA GLY A 371 -6.98 -3.67 -15.54
C GLY A 371 -6.35 -4.27 -16.80
N PRO A 372 -5.72 -3.43 -17.63
CA PRO A 372 -5.03 -3.87 -18.84
C PRO A 372 -3.69 -4.57 -18.53
N ARG A 373 -3.12 -4.34 -17.35
CA ARG A 373 -1.87 -4.96 -16.87
C ARG A 373 -2.15 -5.77 -15.62
N ARG A 374 -1.88 -7.07 -15.69
CA ARG A 374 -2.16 -8.06 -14.65
C ARG A 374 -0.85 -8.60 -14.11
N THR A 375 -0.44 -8.13 -12.94
CA THR A 375 0.80 -8.60 -12.31
C THR A 375 0.52 -9.69 -11.28
N VAL A 376 1.54 -10.53 -11.00
CA VAL A 376 1.42 -11.54 -9.96
C VAL A 376 1.16 -10.90 -8.58
N ASP A 377 1.81 -9.77 -8.29
CA ASP A 377 1.64 -9.09 -7.01
C ASP A 377 0.22 -8.54 -6.82
N GLN A 378 -0.45 -8.02 -7.86
CA GLN A 378 -1.85 -7.60 -7.75
C GLN A 378 -2.77 -8.76 -7.34
N LEU A 379 -2.58 -9.94 -7.93
CA LEU A 379 -3.33 -11.14 -7.57
C LEU A 379 -2.98 -11.62 -6.15
N ALA A 380 -1.69 -11.67 -5.81
CA ALA A 380 -1.23 -12.11 -4.50
C ALA A 380 -1.72 -11.18 -3.38
N ILE A 381 -1.67 -9.87 -3.58
CA ILE A 381 -2.21 -8.86 -2.67
C ILE A 381 -3.72 -9.06 -2.52
N GLY A 382 -4.43 -9.07 -3.64
CA GLY A 382 -5.89 -9.11 -3.68
C GLY A 382 -6.53 -10.39 -3.15
N VAL A 383 -5.77 -11.47 -3.09
CA VAL A 383 -6.23 -12.77 -2.60
C VAL A 383 -5.51 -13.13 -1.29
N ALA A 384 -4.22 -13.43 -1.35
CA ALA A 384 -3.52 -14.05 -0.24
C ALA A 384 -3.19 -13.07 0.89
N VAL A 385 -2.72 -11.86 0.56
CA VAL A 385 -2.44 -10.83 1.58
C VAL A 385 -3.73 -10.34 2.21
N HIS A 386 -4.80 -10.13 1.42
CA HIS A 386 -6.15 -9.87 1.94
C HIS A 386 -6.57 -10.92 2.96
N LEU A 387 -6.52 -12.22 2.60
CA LEU A 387 -6.95 -13.31 3.48
C LEU A 387 -6.12 -13.40 4.76
N ARG A 388 -4.80 -13.16 4.67
CA ARG A 388 -3.93 -13.10 5.85
C ARG A 388 -4.33 -11.98 6.80
N PHE A 389 -4.55 -10.76 6.29
CA PHE A 389 -4.98 -9.63 7.10
C PHE A 389 -6.36 -9.87 7.73
N LEU A 390 -7.29 -10.47 6.97
CA LEU A 390 -8.60 -10.85 7.49
C LEU A 390 -8.49 -11.91 8.58
N SER A 391 -7.62 -12.91 8.43
CA SER A 391 -7.39 -13.94 9.45
C SER A 391 -6.91 -13.33 10.76
N GLN A 392 -5.89 -12.47 10.68
CA GLN A 392 -5.32 -11.79 11.85
C GLN A 392 -6.33 -10.82 12.50
N LEU A 393 -7.17 -10.15 11.72
CA LEU A 393 -8.28 -9.37 12.27
C LEU A 393 -9.22 -10.25 13.09
N THR A 394 -9.64 -11.39 12.54
CA THR A 394 -10.60 -12.28 13.21
C THR A 394 -10.05 -12.96 14.45
N GLU A 395 -8.72 -13.17 14.53
CA GLU A 395 -8.07 -13.64 15.76
C GLU A 395 -8.21 -12.63 16.91
N ILE A 396 -8.40 -11.34 16.62
CA ILE A 396 -8.54 -10.29 17.62
C ILE A 396 -10.02 -9.99 17.92
N THR A 397 -10.86 -9.91 16.89
CA THR A 397 -12.26 -9.43 16.98
C THR A 397 -13.28 -10.55 17.24
N CYS A 398 -12.87 -11.81 17.16
CA CYS A 398 -13.74 -12.98 17.34
C CYS A 398 -13.27 -13.87 18.51
N ALA A 399 -12.30 -13.40 19.30
CA ALA A 399 -11.73 -14.09 20.45
C ALA A 399 -12.61 -14.02 21.69
#